data_AF-A0A9N9LNA2-F1
#
_entry.id   AF-A0A9N9LNA2-F1
#
_cell.length_a   1.000
_cell.length_b   1.000
_cell.length_c   1.000
_cell.angle_alpha   90.00
_cell.angle_beta   90.00
_cell.angle_gamma   90.00
#
_symmetry.space_group_name_H-M   'P 1'
#
loop_
_entity.id
_entity.type
_entity.pdbx_description
1 polymer ?
#
loop_
_entity_poly.entity_id
_entity_poly.type
_entity_poly.pdbx_seq_one_letter_code
_entity_poly.pdbx_strand_id
1 'polypeptide(L)'
;MKPPIPHLTRFLLSPSQPYICTTCRSTRLFRNPKSLRFSTTPPQLSTRPPPPPKAHARLPSRRLISLTGPDASKYLQGVITNTVTPPQGPWKEGFYAAFLNAKGRVLADVFVYRLAAGSGLRAGDSGEESEGEGWLIEVDAVEVERLKPVGELGEEVGEEVYRLRRYLHGVPEGQEELFRESALPQESNIDWMGGIDYKKGCYVGQELTVRTHHRGVVRKRILPVQFYGLDEPIPKTFEYDPTKRYSAENILYGTDIERFQPGLLETIVQGATDEHPTRKKKSTGKVITGVGNVGLALCRLKEMTPSGSGEVDYDSFQEGQEFMVEWGGDEKGVGKEFVKVRAFVPEWHLSQK
;
A
#
# COMPACT_ATOMS: atom_id res chain seq x y z
N MET A 1 66.77 4.81 7.42
CA MET A 1 65.94 3.92 8.26
C MET A 1 64.48 4.18 7.92
N LYS A 2 63.64 3.15 7.72
CA LYS A 2 62.18 3.30 7.50
C LYS A 2 61.44 3.14 8.83
N PRO A 3 60.33 3.86 9.08
CA PRO A 3 59.50 3.64 10.26
C PRO A 3 58.75 2.28 10.15
N PRO A 4 58.37 1.67 11.29
CA PRO A 4 57.67 0.39 11.31
C PRO A 4 56.21 0.51 10.88
N ILE A 5 55.69 -0.56 10.27
CA ILE A 5 54.28 -0.70 9.89
C ILE A 5 53.49 -1.13 11.15
N PRO A 6 52.41 -0.44 11.55
CA PRO A 6 51.57 -0.89 12.67
C PRO A 6 50.81 -2.16 12.28
N HIS A 7 50.85 -3.17 13.14
CA HIS A 7 50.16 -4.45 12.92
C HIS A 7 48.64 -4.27 12.97
N LEU A 8 47.94 -4.83 11.98
CA LEU A 8 46.48 -4.95 11.97
C LEU A 8 46.02 -5.87 13.11
N THR A 9 45.59 -5.30 14.24
CA THR A 9 44.92 -6.04 15.30
C THR A 9 43.50 -6.39 14.83
N ARG A 10 43.33 -7.63 14.39
CA ARG A 10 42.07 -8.17 13.87
C ARG A 10 41.05 -8.34 15.01
N PHE A 11 40.25 -7.32 15.28
CA PHE A 11 39.10 -7.44 16.17
C PHE A 11 38.13 -8.48 15.60
N LEU A 12 38.03 -9.63 16.27
CA LEU A 12 37.07 -10.68 15.97
C LEU A 12 35.68 -10.21 16.46
N LEU A 13 34.94 -9.56 15.58
CA LEU A 13 33.51 -9.32 15.80
C LEU A 13 32.77 -10.66 15.81
N SER A 14 32.24 -11.03 16.99
CA SER A 14 31.35 -12.19 17.14
C SER A 14 30.02 -11.94 16.42
N PRO A 15 29.63 -12.74 15.41
CA PRO A 15 28.45 -12.46 14.60
C PRO A 15 27.20 -13.19 15.13
N SER A 16 26.76 -12.91 16.37
CA SER A 16 25.60 -13.63 16.95
C SER A 16 24.81 -12.94 18.08
N GLN A 17 24.82 -11.61 18.20
CA GLN A 17 23.83 -10.91 19.05
C GLN A 17 23.15 -9.73 18.32
N PRO A 18 21.80 -9.70 18.25
CA PRO A 18 21.09 -8.51 17.81
C PRO A 18 21.31 -7.38 18.83
N TYR A 19 21.67 -6.19 18.35
CA TYR A 19 21.85 -5.01 19.19
C TYR A 19 20.49 -4.56 19.76
N ILE A 20 20.20 -4.99 20.99
CA ILE A 20 19.03 -4.56 21.75
C ILE A 20 19.46 -3.36 22.60
N CYS A 21 18.90 -2.18 22.31
CA CYS A 21 19.09 -0.97 23.12
C CYS A 21 18.86 -1.26 24.62
N THR A 22 19.65 -0.63 25.49
CA THR A 22 19.59 -0.79 26.95
C THR A 22 18.18 -0.51 27.51
N THR A 23 17.44 0.44 26.94
CA THR A 23 16.03 0.73 27.26
C THR A 23 15.09 -0.44 26.96
N CYS A 24 15.33 -1.19 25.86
CA CYS A 24 14.55 -2.38 25.55
C CYS A 24 14.88 -3.58 26.45
N ARG A 25 16.05 -3.56 27.11
CA ARG A 25 16.50 -4.60 28.05
C ARG A 25 15.84 -4.46 29.43
N SER A 26 15.61 -3.24 29.92
CA SER A 26 14.94 -3.00 31.22
C SER A 26 13.44 -3.34 31.17
N THR A 27 12.74 -2.98 30.09
CA THR A 27 11.28 -3.17 29.96
C THR A 27 10.84 -4.63 29.95
N ARG A 28 11.73 -5.59 29.61
CA ARG A 28 11.39 -7.03 29.61
C ARG A 28 11.24 -7.64 31.00
N LEU A 29 11.80 -7.04 32.05
CA LEU A 29 11.79 -7.62 33.40
C LEU A 29 10.44 -7.52 34.14
N PHE A 30 9.46 -6.76 33.59
CA PHE A 30 8.17 -6.50 34.26
C PHE A 30 6.93 -7.08 33.56
N ARG A 31 7.05 -7.75 32.41
CA ARG A 31 5.91 -8.43 31.77
C ARG A 31 5.73 -9.87 32.28
N ASN A 32 5.00 -9.98 33.39
CA ASN A 32 4.54 -11.25 33.96
C ASN A 32 3.51 -11.93 33.01
N PRO A 33 3.75 -13.16 32.50
CA PRO A 33 2.91 -13.80 31.49
C PRO A 33 1.63 -14.39 32.09
N LYS A 34 0.62 -13.55 32.36
CA LYS A 34 -0.69 -14.02 32.80
C LYS A 34 -1.57 -14.44 31.61
N SER A 35 -1.68 -15.76 31.43
CA SER A 35 -2.83 -16.50 30.87
C SER A 35 -3.62 -15.81 29.75
N LEU A 36 -3.28 -16.12 28.50
CA LEU A 36 -4.20 -15.94 27.38
C LEU A 36 -5.39 -16.89 27.56
N ARG A 37 -6.52 -16.36 28.03
CA ARG A 37 -7.81 -17.05 27.92
C ARG A 37 -8.30 -16.90 26.49
N PHE A 38 -8.43 -18.01 25.77
CA PHE A 38 -9.16 -18.01 24.50
C PHE A 38 -10.61 -17.60 24.77
N SER A 39 -11.03 -16.48 24.22
CA SER A 39 -12.44 -16.10 24.23
C SER A 39 -13.17 -17.00 23.23
N THR A 40 -14.16 -17.74 23.71
CA THR A 40 -15.04 -18.58 22.88
C THR A 40 -16.28 -17.84 22.39
N THR A 41 -16.33 -16.52 22.54
CA THR A 41 -17.35 -15.69 21.88
C THR A 41 -17.11 -15.76 20.36
N PRO A 42 -18.13 -16.08 19.55
CA PRO A 42 -18.07 -15.85 18.10
C PRO A 42 -17.69 -14.38 17.85
N PRO A 43 -16.95 -14.05 16.78
CA PRO A 43 -16.67 -12.67 16.44
C PRO A 43 -18.01 -11.96 16.19
N GLN A 44 -18.44 -11.16 17.17
CA GLN A 44 -19.52 -10.18 17.00
C GLN A 44 -19.21 -9.39 15.74
N LEU A 45 -20.16 -9.32 14.79
CA LEU A 45 -19.96 -8.62 13.52
C LEU A 45 -19.79 -7.12 13.81
N SER A 46 -18.56 -6.69 14.09
CA SER A 46 -18.26 -5.30 14.40
C SER A 46 -18.52 -4.44 13.17
N THR A 47 -19.66 -3.74 13.17
CA THR A 47 -19.96 -2.68 12.21
C THR A 47 -18.87 -1.63 12.36
N ARG A 48 -17.87 -1.64 11.47
CA ARG A 48 -16.80 -0.65 11.52
C ARG A 48 -17.43 0.70 11.19
N PRO A 49 -17.36 1.72 12.05
CA PRO A 49 -17.96 3.01 11.74
C PRO A 49 -17.25 3.66 10.54
N PRO A 50 -17.93 4.52 9.77
CA PRO A 50 -17.27 5.33 8.74
C PRO A 50 -16.19 6.22 9.37
N PRO A 51 -15.04 6.47 8.71
CA PRO A 51 -13.94 7.21 9.33
C PRO A 51 -14.29 8.66 9.69
N PRO A 52 -14.15 9.08 10.96
CA PRO A 52 -14.54 10.42 11.42
C PRO A 52 -13.69 11.52 10.75
N PRO A 53 -14.21 12.74 10.50
CA PRO A 53 -13.51 13.77 9.71
C PRO A 53 -12.06 14.01 10.16
N LYS A 54 -11.81 14.04 11.47
CA LYS A 54 -10.48 14.10 12.09
C LYS A 54 -10.37 13.03 13.17
N ALA A 55 -9.31 12.24 13.11
CA ALA A 55 -8.90 11.27 14.13
C ALA A 55 -7.39 11.00 14.00
N HIS A 56 -6.81 10.29 14.96
CA HIS A 56 -5.45 9.76 14.88
C HIS A 56 -5.46 8.25 15.09
N ALA A 57 -4.62 7.52 14.35
CA ALA A 57 -4.51 6.08 14.47
C ALA A 57 -3.06 5.69 14.71
N ARG A 58 -2.82 4.75 15.63
CA ARG A 58 -1.53 4.07 15.68
C ARG A 58 -1.46 3.05 14.55
N LEU A 59 -0.40 3.13 13.73
CA LEU A 59 -0.20 2.25 12.59
C LEU A 59 0.86 1.17 12.94
N PRO A 60 0.53 0.01 13.52
CA PRO A 60 1.51 -1.04 13.78
C PRO A 60 2.07 -1.72 12.52
N SER A 61 1.48 -1.51 11.34
CA SER A 61 2.12 -1.83 10.05
C SER A 61 3.24 -0.83 9.68
N ARG A 62 3.08 0.45 10.06
CA ARG A 62 4.00 1.58 9.86
C ARG A 62 4.69 2.02 11.17
N ARG A 63 5.46 3.13 11.13
CA ARG A 63 6.88 3.13 10.67
C ARG A 63 7.85 4.18 11.40
N LEU A 64 9.21 4.07 11.31
CA LEU A 64 10.43 4.98 11.48
C LEU A 64 11.85 4.23 11.51
N ILE A 65 12.75 4.30 10.50
CA ILE A 65 14.23 4.00 10.48
C ILE A 65 15.06 5.26 10.17
N SER A 66 16.33 5.29 10.57
CA SER A 66 17.28 6.36 10.24
C SER A 66 18.33 5.95 9.20
N LEU A 67 18.69 6.89 8.32
CA LEU A 67 19.86 6.80 7.44
C LEU A 67 20.75 8.03 7.65
N THR A 68 22.01 7.81 8.01
CA THR A 68 22.95 8.86 8.43
C THR A 68 24.36 8.62 7.94
N GLY A 69 25.15 9.70 7.83
CA GLY A 69 26.53 9.68 7.34
C GLY A 69 26.72 10.56 6.10
N PRO A 70 27.97 10.89 5.72
CA PRO A 70 28.26 11.88 4.67
C PRO A 70 27.71 11.52 3.29
N ASP A 71 27.67 10.23 2.94
CA ASP A 71 27.08 9.76 1.67
C ASP A 71 25.58 9.43 1.76
N ALA A 72 24.88 9.67 2.88
CA ALA A 72 23.49 9.24 3.09
C ALA A 72 22.53 9.75 2.01
N SER A 73 22.56 11.07 1.72
CA SER A 73 21.73 11.69 0.67
C SER A 73 22.03 11.11 -0.71
N LYS A 74 23.30 10.85 -1.01
CA LYS A 74 23.77 10.32 -2.30
C LYS A 74 23.44 8.84 -2.50
N TYR A 75 23.56 8.03 -1.45
CA TYR A 75 23.09 6.64 -1.43
C TYR A 75 21.58 6.60 -1.68
N LEU A 76 20.81 7.35 -0.87
CA LEU A 76 19.35 7.38 -0.97
C LEU A 76 18.89 7.82 -2.36
N GLN A 77 19.50 8.86 -2.93
CA GLN A 77 19.23 9.33 -4.29
C GLN A 77 19.35 8.23 -5.36
N GLY A 78 20.24 7.25 -5.18
CA GLY A 78 20.42 6.12 -6.10
C GLY A 78 19.48 4.93 -5.91
N VAL A 79 18.68 4.88 -4.83
CA VAL A 79 17.87 3.68 -4.48
C VAL A 79 16.36 3.92 -4.37
N ILE A 80 15.90 5.18 -4.29
CA ILE A 80 14.46 5.51 -4.31
C ILE A 80 14.02 6.17 -5.64
N THR A 81 12.72 6.12 -5.94
CA THR A 81 12.09 6.70 -7.14
C THR A 81 12.00 8.23 -7.16
N ASN A 82 12.01 8.90 -6.01
CA ASN A 82 11.86 10.36 -5.91
C ASN A 82 13.19 11.07 -5.60
N THR A 83 13.29 12.38 -5.78
CA THR A 83 14.52 13.13 -5.51
C THR A 83 14.65 13.49 -4.03
N VAL A 84 15.83 13.24 -3.46
CA VAL A 84 16.21 13.65 -2.09
C VAL A 84 16.47 15.15 -2.01
N THR A 85 16.93 15.75 -3.12
CA THR A 85 17.25 17.18 -3.22
C THR A 85 16.52 17.77 -4.44
N PRO A 86 15.35 18.41 -4.24
CA PRO A 86 14.64 19.10 -5.31
C PRO A 86 15.41 20.33 -5.82
N PRO A 87 15.33 20.65 -7.12
CA PRO A 87 15.94 21.88 -7.65
C PRO A 87 15.30 23.17 -7.11
N GLN A 88 14.11 23.09 -6.51
CA GLN A 88 13.42 24.20 -5.84
C GLN A 88 13.95 24.46 -4.40
N GLY A 89 14.91 23.67 -3.92
CA GLY A 89 15.40 23.68 -2.55
C GLY A 89 14.95 22.44 -1.76
N PRO A 90 15.44 22.29 -0.51
CA PRO A 90 15.16 21.10 0.29
C PRO A 90 13.68 20.97 0.65
N TRP A 91 13.21 19.74 0.75
CA TRP A 91 11.87 19.42 1.24
C TRP A 91 11.59 20.06 2.61
N LYS A 92 10.43 20.70 2.73
CA LYS A 92 9.92 21.29 4.00
C LYS A 92 9.14 20.28 4.85
N GLU A 93 8.59 19.27 4.20
CA GLU A 93 7.74 18.22 4.78
C GLU A 93 8.28 16.85 4.33
N GLY A 94 7.62 15.76 4.75
CA GLY A 94 7.92 14.44 4.20
C GLY A 94 7.52 14.33 2.74
N PHE A 95 8.26 13.53 1.96
CA PHE A 95 7.91 13.22 0.58
C PHE A 95 7.74 11.72 0.38
N TYR A 96 6.83 11.34 -0.53
CA TYR A 96 6.58 9.94 -0.86
C TYR A 96 7.62 9.43 -1.87
N ALA A 97 7.99 8.16 -1.77
CA ALA A 97 8.84 7.48 -2.73
C ALA A 97 8.64 5.95 -2.65
N ALA A 98 9.31 5.21 -3.54
CA ALA A 98 9.38 3.76 -3.47
C ALA A 98 10.82 3.26 -3.70
N PHE A 99 11.14 2.12 -3.07
CA PHE A 99 12.27 1.29 -3.44
C PHE A 99 11.83 0.30 -4.51
N LEU A 100 12.61 0.15 -5.59
CA LEU A 100 12.35 -0.83 -6.64
C LEU A 100 13.44 -1.91 -6.70
N ASN A 101 13.10 -3.07 -7.23
CA ASN A 101 14.10 -4.04 -7.66
C ASN A 101 14.69 -3.65 -9.03
N ALA A 102 15.76 -4.32 -9.46
CA ALA A 102 16.42 -4.05 -10.74
C ALA A 102 15.49 -4.21 -11.98
N LYS A 103 14.36 -4.92 -11.84
CA LYS A 103 13.33 -5.09 -12.89
C LYS A 103 12.28 -3.97 -12.87
N GLY A 104 12.41 -2.96 -12.00
CA GLY A 104 11.45 -1.85 -11.87
C GLY A 104 10.14 -2.21 -11.17
N ARG A 105 10.17 -3.17 -10.25
CA ARG A 105 9.01 -3.60 -9.44
C ARG A 105 9.14 -3.11 -8.01
N VAL A 106 8.02 -2.73 -7.39
CA VAL A 106 7.99 -2.18 -6.04
C VAL A 106 8.50 -3.21 -5.02
N LEU A 107 9.42 -2.80 -4.15
CA LEU A 107 9.89 -3.54 -2.98
C LEU A 107 9.27 -3.01 -1.69
N ALA A 108 9.12 -1.69 -1.60
CA ALA A 108 8.46 -1.00 -0.50
C ALA A 108 8.10 0.43 -0.96
N ASP A 109 6.98 0.93 -0.48
CA ASP A 109 6.62 2.34 -0.50
C ASP A 109 7.02 3.01 0.83
N VAL A 110 7.49 4.25 0.77
CA VAL A 110 8.07 4.95 1.92
C VAL A 110 7.73 6.44 1.91
N PHE A 111 7.55 6.99 3.11
CA PHE A 111 7.66 8.43 3.35
C PHE A 111 9.06 8.74 3.88
N VAL A 112 9.68 9.77 3.31
CA VAL A 112 11.04 10.23 3.63
C VAL A 112 10.96 11.65 4.17
N TYR A 113 11.47 11.84 5.39
CA TYR A 113 11.48 13.10 6.12
C TYR A 113 12.94 13.56 6.31
N ARG A 114 13.21 14.85 6.08
CA ARG A 114 14.53 15.42 6.35
C ARG A 114 14.70 15.63 7.85
N LEU A 115 15.79 15.13 8.42
CA LEU A 115 16.13 15.40 9.81
C LEU A 115 16.84 16.76 9.88
N ALA A 116 16.23 17.74 10.56
CA ALA A 116 16.87 19.04 10.75
C ALA A 116 18.17 18.92 11.56
N ALA A 117 19.19 19.68 11.16
CA ALA A 117 20.43 19.80 11.93
C ALA A 117 20.12 20.32 13.35
N GLY A 118 20.73 19.71 14.37
CA GLY A 118 20.46 20.03 15.78
C GLY A 118 19.27 19.31 16.43
N SER A 119 18.55 18.44 15.72
CA SER A 119 17.39 17.66 16.21
C SER A 119 17.67 16.64 17.35
N GLY A 120 18.90 16.54 17.86
CA GLY A 120 19.24 15.72 19.02
C GLY A 120 19.29 14.19 18.80
N LEU A 121 18.84 13.69 17.66
CA LEU A 121 18.94 12.28 17.26
C LEU A 121 20.39 11.91 16.89
N ARG A 122 21.18 11.53 17.89
CA ARG A 122 22.56 11.06 17.73
C ARG A 122 22.61 9.68 17.08
N ALA A 123 23.25 9.60 15.91
CA ALA A 123 23.58 8.33 15.27
C ALA A 123 24.92 7.80 15.80
N GLY A 124 24.86 6.77 16.65
CA GLY A 124 26.04 6.05 17.13
C GLY A 124 26.65 6.58 18.43
N ASP A 125 27.33 5.69 19.14
CA ASP A 125 28.04 5.94 20.42
C ASP A 125 29.50 6.40 20.19
N SER A 126 29.81 6.89 18.99
CA SER A 126 31.08 7.50 18.62
C SER A 126 30.94 9.02 18.73
N GLY A 127 31.54 9.61 19.76
CA GLY A 127 31.43 11.03 20.11
C GLY A 127 32.16 12.01 19.17
N GLU A 128 31.95 11.88 17.86
CA GLU A 128 32.38 12.85 16.84
C GLU A 128 31.17 13.65 16.35
N GLU A 129 31.30 14.98 16.30
CA GLU A 129 30.26 15.87 15.80
C GLU A 129 30.15 15.74 14.28
N SER A 130 29.20 14.94 13.81
CA SER A 130 28.94 14.80 12.37
C SER A 130 28.15 16.00 11.84
N GLU A 131 28.83 16.92 11.16
CA GLU A 131 28.23 17.96 10.31
C GLU A 131 27.60 17.33 9.03
N GLY A 132 26.68 16.39 9.20
CA GLY A 132 26.03 15.63 8.13
C GLY A 132 24.51 15.80 8.12
N GLU A 133 23.92 15.91 6.93
CA GLU A 133 22.46 15.87 6.77
C GLU A 133 21.91 14.46 7.10
N GLY A 134 20.96 14.38 8.03
CA GLY A 134 20.27 13.14 8.38
C GLY A 134 18.91 12.99 7.70
N TRP A 135 18.44 11.75 7.56
CA TRP A 135 17.10 11.46 7.04
C TRP A 135 16.38 10.44 7.93
N LEU A 136 15.11 10.72 8.23
CA LEU A 136 14.17 9.78 8.85
C LEU A 136 13.28 9.20 7.74
N ILE A 137 13.13 7.88 7.70
CA ILE A 137 12.29 7.16 6.72
C ILE A 137 11.33 6.30 7.51
N GLU A 138 10.08 6.09 7.10
CA GLU A 138 9.07 5.42 7.96
C GLU A 138 9.22 3.85 8.10
N VAL A 139 10.22 3.27 8.85
CA VAL A 139 10.44 1.78 9.12
C VAL A 139 10.67 1.11 10.59
N ASP A 140 10.34 1.65 11.82
CA ASP A 140 9.55 1.03 12.98
C ASP A 140 8.72 2.01 13.94
N ALA A 141 7.55 1.64 14.56
CA ALA A 141 6.61 2.54 15.34
C ALA A 141 6.62 2.47 16.90
N VAL A 142 7.77 2.77 17.51
CA VAL A 142 7.96 2.74 18.99
C VAL A 142 8.10 4.13 19.65
N GLU A 143 8.31 5.22 18.88
CA GLU A 143 8.61 6.57 19.44
C GLU A 143 7.42 7.55 19.52
N VAL A 144 6.19 7.13 19.18
CA VAL A 144 5.03 8.04 19.00
C VAL A 144 4.67 8.88 20.25
N GLU A 145 4.87 8.37 21.46
CA GLU A 145 4.55 9.11 22.70
C GLU A 145 5.34 10.40 22.89
N ARG A 146 6.47 10.58 22.18
CA ARG A 146 7.35 11.75 22.29
C ARG A 146 7.01 12.90 21.33
N LEU A 147 6.11 12.68 20.36
CA LEU A 147 5.85 13.60 19.23
C LEU A 147 4.37 14.02 19.13
N LYS A 148 3.75 14.43 20.25
CA LYS A 148 2.41 15.05 20.20
C LYS A 148 2.49 16.42 19.51
N PRO A 149 1.82 16.64 18.35
CA PRO A 149 1.74 17.96 17.73
C PRO A 149 0.89 18.89 18.60
N VAL A 150 1.21 20.18 18.61
CA VAL A 150 0.42 21.21 19.29
C VAL A 150 -0.83 21.51 18.46
N GLY A 151 -1.91 20.77 18.74
CA GLY A 151 -3.23 20.95 18.16
C GLY A 151 -4.21 19.91 18.73
N GLU A 152 -5.51 20.16 18.58
CA GLU A 152 -6.54 19.16 18.91
C GLU A 152 -6.47 18.00 17.90
N LEU A 153 -5.65 17.01 18.22
CA LEU A 153 -5.76 15.67 17.66
C LEU A 153 -7.21 15.19 17.88
N GLY A 154 -7.86 14.71 16.82
CA GLY A 154 -9.19 14.09 16.94
C GLY A 154 -9.14 12.81 17.77
N GLU A 155 -10.25 12.09 17.87
CA GLU A 155 -10.31 10.83 18.64
C GLU A 155 -9.26 9.80 18.19
N GLU A 156 -8.82 8.94 19.13
CA GLU A 156 -7.94 7.81 18.81
C GLU A 156 -8.78 6.68 18.20
N VAL A 157 -8.37 6.19 17.03
CA VAL A 157 -9.04 5.10 16.30
C VAL A 157 -8.07 3.98 15.94
N GLY A 158 -8.60 2.79 15.66
CA GLY A 158 -7.80 1.67 15.20
C GLY A 158 -7.28 1.85 13.76
N GLU A 159 -6.22 1.11 13.42
CA GLU A 159 -5.60 1.10 12.09
C GLU A 159 -6.60 0.72 10.98
N GLU A 160 -7.63 -0.06 11.30
CA GLU A 160 -8.70 -0.42 10.37
C GLU A 160 -9.53 0.78 9.89
N VAL A 161 -9.67 1.84 10.71
CA VAL A 161 -10.36 3.07 10.34
C VAL A 161 -9.50 3.92 9.40
N TYR A 162 -8.18 3.98 9.66
CA TYR A 162 -7.21 4.58 8.74
C TYR A 162 -7.19 3.87 7.39
N ARG A 163 -7.12 2.53 7.39
CA ARG A 163 -7.14 1.71 6.17
C ARG A 163 -8.44 1.87 5.38
N LEU A 164 -9.60 1.89 6.06
CA LEU A 164 -10.89 2.18 5.42
C LEU A 164 -10.91 3.57 4.77
N ARG A 165 -10.35 4.60 5.44
CA ARG A 165 -10.20 5.94 4.84
C ARG A 165 -9.33 5.90 3.59
N ARG A 166 -8.20 5.20 3.61
CA ARG A 166 -7.35 5.03 2.41
C ARG A 166 -8.10 4.34 1.27
N TYR A 167 -8.89 3.30 1.54
CA TYR A 167 -9.69 2.62 0.52
C TYR A 167 -10.76 3.55 -0.07
N LEU A 168 -11.43 4.35 0.77
CA LEU A 168 -12.39 5.37 0.34
C LEU A 168 -11.78 6.44 -0.58
N HIS A 169 -10.48 6.71 -0.45
CA HIS A 169 -9.74 7.62 -1.33
C HIS A 169 -8.97 6.91 -2.46
N GLY A 170 -9.00 5.58 -2.56
CA GLY A 170 -8.26 4.84 -3.58
C GLY A 170 -6.74 4.81 -3.39
N VAL A 171 -6.24 4.97 -2.16
CA VAL A 171 -4.82 5.11 -1.82
C VAL A 171 -4.24 3.76 -1.36
N PRO A 172 -3.45 3.04 -2.19
CA PRO A 172 -2.78 1.82 -1.79
C PRO A 172 -1.54 2.10 -0.93
N GLU A 173 -1.32 1.32 0.12
CA GLU A 173 -0.12 1.42 0.95
C GLU A 173 0.31 0.06 1.55
N GLY A 174 1.62 -0.14 1.69
CA GLY A 174 2.17 -1.32 2.37
C GLY A 174 2.06 -2.61 1.55
N GLN A 175 2.63 -3.71 2.08
CA GLN A 175 2.87 -4.93 1.31
C GLN A 175 1.62 -5.81 1.06
N GLU A 176 0.52 -5.58 1.78
CA GLU A 176 -0.78 -6.23 1.51
C GLU A 176 -1.43 -5.68 0.23
N GLU A 177 -1.05 -4.46 -0.18
CA GLU A 177 -1.69 -3.71 -1.27
C GLU A 177 -0.72 -3.46 -2.44
N LEU A 178 0.56 -3.26 -2.11
CA LEU A 178 1.68 -3.03 -3.03
C LEU A 178 2.62 -4.25 -3.02
N PHE A 179 2.12 -5.36 -3.57
CA PHE A 179 2.77 -6.67 -3.43
C PHE A 179 4.20 -6.70 -3.97
N ARG A 180 5.14 -7.11 -3.10
CA ARG A 180 6.58 -7.14 -3.34
C ARG A 180 6.95 -7.81 -4.66
N GLU A 181 7.82 -7.17 -5.43
CA GLU A 181 8.36 -7.64 -6.71
C GLU A 181 7.33 -7.86 -7.85
N SER A 182 6.04 -7.72 -7.58
CA SER A 182 4.95 -7.84 -8.56
C SER A 182 4.45 -6.48 -9.01
N ALA A 183 4.13 -5.61 -8.03
CA ALA A 183 3.55 -4.30 -8.26
C ALA A 183 4.43 -3.39 -9.12
N LEU A 184 3.78 -2.63 -10.00
CA LEU A 184 4.41 -1.62 -10.86
C LEU A 184 4.11 -0.22 -10.32
N PRO A 185 5.08 0.72 -10.30
CA PRO A 185 4.88 2.05 -9.72
C PRO A 185 3.67 2.78 -10.32
N GLN A 186 3.56 2.82 -11.66
CA GLN A 186 2.43 3.47 -12.33
C GLN A 186 1.12 2.68 -12.23
N GLU A 187 1.15 1.35 -12.15
CA GLU A 187 -0.09 0.60 -11.88
C GLU A 187 -0.57 0.80 -10.43
N SER A 188 0.33 1.22 -9.54
CA SER A 188 0.08 1.46 -8.11
C SER A 188 -0.15 2.94 -7.76
N ASN A 189 -0.30 3.80 -8.78
CA ASN A 189 -0.47 5.25 -8.64
C ASN A 189 0.67 5.99 -7.92
N ILE A 190 1.87 5.39 -7.80
CA ILE A 190 3.02 6.03 -7.15
C ILE A 190 3.48 7.26 -7.95
N ASP A 191 3.27 7.25 -9.26
CA ASP A 191 3.45 8.42 -10.12
C ASP A 191 2.45 9.55 -9.80
N TRP A 192 1.17 9.21 -9.70
CA TRP A 192 0.08 10.16 -9.41
C TRP A 192 0.03 10.63 -7.94
N MET A 193 0.67 9.91 -7.02
CA MET A 193 0.91 10.34 -5.63
C MET A 193 2.22 11.12 -5.46
N GLY A 194 2.84 11.59 -6.56
CA GLY A 194 4.06 12.40 -6.53
C GLY A 194 5.32 11.64 -6.07
N GLY A 195 5.28 10.31 -6.06
CA GLY A 195 6.34 9.43 -5.56
C GLY A 195 7.45 9.12 -6.56
N ILE A 196 7.45 9.71 -7.75
CA ILE A 196 8.45 9.48 -8.80
C ILE A 196 8.90 10.82 -9.37
N ASP A 197 10.21 11.07 -9.34
CA ASP A 197 10.80 12.16 -10.12
C ASP A 197 11.31 11.58 -11.45
N TYR A 198 10.77 12.04 -12.58
CA TYR A 198 11.22 11.63 -13.91
C TYR A 198 12.44 12.41 -14.42
N LYS A 199 12.88 13.46 -13.70
CA LYS A 199 14.00 14.35 -14.03
C LYS A 199 15.25 14.10 -13.18
N LYS A 200 15.18 13.26 -12.14
CA LYS A 200 16.34 12.90 -11.31
C LYS A 200 17.34 12.01 -12.05
N GLY A 201 18.56 11.96 -11.51
CA GLY A 201 19.61 11.02 -11.92
C GLY A 201 19.27 9.55 -11.64
N CYS A 202 20.16 8.66 -12.09
CA CYS A 202 19.92 7.21 -12.10
C CYS A 202 19.57 6.63 -10.73
N TYR A 203 18.57 5.74 -10.71
CA TYR A 203 18.19 4.95 -9.54
C TYR A 203 17.84 3.50 -9.90
N VAL A 204 17.85 2.60 -8.91
CA VAL A 204 17.56 1.17 -9.12
C VAL A 204 16.16 0.96 -9.72
N GLY A 205 16.05 0.24 -10.83
CA GLY A 205 14.77 -0.07 -11.49
C GLY A 205 14.18 1.06 -12.35
N GLN A 206 14.92 2.16 -12.56
CA GLN A 206 14.47 3.32 -13.34
C GLN A 206 14.02 2.97 -14.77
N GLU A 207 14.75 2.11 -15.49
CA GLU A 207 14.53 1.81 -16.93
C GLU A 207 13.07 1.46 -17.25
N LEU A 208 12.46 0.52 -16.53
CA LEU A 208 11.05 0.16 -16.76
C LEU A 208 10.10 1.31 -16.42
N THR A 209 10.40 2.06 -15.37
CA THR A 209 9.58 3.18 -14.89
C THR A 209 9.57 4.31 -15.93
N VAL A 210 10.73 4.76 -16.39
CA VAL A 210 10.91 5.81 -17.40
C VAL A 210 10.37 5.37 -18.76
N ARG A 211 10.60 4.12 -19.18
CA ARG A 211 10.04 3.58 -20.42
C ARG A 211 8.52 3.54 -20.39
N THR A 212 7.92 3.21 -19.25
CA THR A 212 6.45 3.20 -19.09
C THR A 212 5.87 4.60 -19.16
N HIS A 213 6.55 5.60 -18.58
CA HIS A 213 6.15 7.01 -18.65
C HIS A 213 6.24 7.62 -20.06
N HIS A 214 7.34 7.39 -20.81
CA HIS A 214 7.52 8.06 -22.11
C HIS A 214 6.99 7.30 -23.33
N ARG A 215 6.79 5.98 -23.23
CA ARG A 215 6.40 5.11 -24.36
C ARG A 215 5.30 4.10 -24.01
N GLY A 216 4.92 4.01 -22.75
CA GLY A 216 3.85 3.13 -22.29
C GLY A 216 2.53 3.88 -22.21
N VAL A 217 1.43 3.14 -22.35
CA VAL A 217 0.12 3.57 -21.86
C VAL A 217 -0.13 2.79 -20.58
N VAL A 218 -0.43 3.47 -19.48
CA VAL A 218 -0.74 2.83 -18.19
C VAL A 218 -2.15 2.23 -18.26
N ARG A 219 -2.25 0.98 -18.72
CA ARG A 219 -3.55 0.31 -19.01
C ARG A 219 -4.29 -0.19 -17.77
N LYS A 220 -3.61 -0.30 -16.63
CA LYS A 220 -4.15 -0.76 -15.35
C LYS A 220 -3.72 0.20 -14.25
N ARG A 221 -4.62 0.50 -13.32
CA ARG A 221 -4.32 1.21 -12.08
C ARG A 221 -5.07 0.59 -10.92
N ILE A 222 -4.55 0.73 -9.71
CA ILE A 222 -5.32 0.49 -8.50
C ILE A 222 -6.44 1.53 -8.45
N LEU A 223 -7.67 1.07 -8.27
CA LEU A 223 -8.86 1.88 -8.10
C LEU A 223 -9.62 1.44 -6.84
N PRO A 224 -10.35 2.36 -6.18
CA PRO A 224 -11.38 1.99 -5.25
C PRO A 224 -12.49 1.20 -5.96
N VAL A 225 -12.98 0.17 -5.29
CA VAL A 225 -14.12 -0.64 -5.75
C VAL A 225 -15.19 -0.72 -4.69
N GLN A 226 -16.45 -0.78 -5.14
CA GLN A 226 -17.61 -1.09 -4.31
C GLN A 226 -18.20 -2.44 -4.72
N PHE A 227 -18.46 -3.27 -3.72
CA PHE A 227 -19.17 -4.54 -3.83
C PHE A 227 -20.68 -4.33 -3.64
N TYR A 228 -21.51 -5.05 -4.39
CA TYR A 228 -22.96 -4.96 -4.31
C TYR A 228 -23.65 -6.30 -4.63
N GLY A 229 -24.89 -6.46 -4.18
CA GLY A 229 -25.70 -7.67 -4.38
C GLY A 229 -25.94 -7.99 -5.86
N LEU A 230 -26.20 -9.26 -6.17
CA LEU A 230 -26.43 -9.70 -7.56
C LEU A 230 -27.72 -9.11 -8.15
N ASP A 231 -28.70 -8.87 -7.30
CA ASP A 231 -30.02 -8.28 -7.55
C ASP A 231 -30.05 -6.75 -7.32
N GLU A 232 -28.99 -6.17 -6.74
CA GLU A 232 -28.91 -4.72 -6.51
C GLU A 232 -28.58 -3.96 -7.80
N PRO A 233 -29.13 -2.75 -7.99
CA PRO A 233 -28.79 -1.89 -9.12
C PRO A 233 -27.35 -1.38 -8.99
N ILE A 234 -26.70 -1.14 -10.13
CA ILE A 234 -25.32 -0.65 -10.19
C ILE A 234 -25.15 0.63 -9.34
N PRO A 235 -24.30 0.64 -8.29
CA PRO A 235 -24.11 1.79 -7.42
C PRO A 235 -23.68 3.03 -8.21
N LYS A 236 -24.32 4.18 -8.00
CA LYS A 236 -24.03 5.43 -8.73
C LYS A 236 -22.95 6.27 -8.05
N THR A 237 -22.97 6.30 -6.72
CA THR A 237 -21.99 6.95 -5.84
C THR A 237 -21.08 5.89 -5.20
N PHE A 238 -19.91 6.32 -4.72
CA PHE A 238 -18.99 5.46 -3.97
C PHE A 238 -19.17 5.70 -2.48
N GLU A 239 -19.82 4.77 -1.78
CA GLU A 239 -20.22 4.94 -0.39
C GLU A 239 -19.97 3.67 0.42
N TYR A 240 -19.39 3.83 1.61
CA TYR A 240 -19.20 2.75 2.55
C TYR A 240 -20.46 2.56 3.42
N ASP A 241 -20.99 1.34 3.41
CA ASP A 241 -22.11 0.91 4.23
C ASP A 241 -21.61 -0.16 5.21
N PRO A 242 -21.60 0.11 6.53
CA PRO A 242 -21.09 -0.82 7.54
C PRO A 242 -21.99 -2.05 7.77
N THR A 243 -23.22 -2.03 7.24
CA THR A 243 -24.17 -3.16 7.31
C THR A 243 -23.97 -4.15 6.16
N LYS A 244 -23.46 -3.69 5.02
CA LYS A 244 -23.17 -4.50 3.83
C LYS A 244 -21.76 -5.05 3.89
N ARG A 245 -21.62 -6.39 3.77
CA ARG A 245 -20.30 -7.05 3.77
C ARG A 245 -19.99 -7.89 2.54
N TYR A 246 -20.98 -8.60 2.01
CA TYR A 246 -20.81 -9.51 0.86
C TYR A 246 -19.59 -10.44 0.94
N SER A 247 -19.16 -10.81 2.16
CA SER A 247 -17.92 -11.56 2.41
C SER A 247 -16.67 -10.95 1.75
N ALA A 248 -16.61 -9.63 1.49
CA ALA A 248 -15.51 -9.02 0.76
C ALA A 248 -14.14 -9.19 1.44
N GLU A 249 -14.12 -9.26 2.77
CA GLU A 249 -12.95 -9.62 3.58
C GLU A 249 -12.40 -11.05 3.31
N ASN A 250 -13.21 -11.95 2.73
CA ASN A 250 -12.82 -13.32 2.39
C ASN A 250 -12.31 -13.45 0.93
N ILE A 251 -12.49 -12.41 0.10
CA ILE A 251 -12.04 -12.43 -1.29
C ILE A 251 -10.50 -12.41 -1.31
N LEU A 252 -9.91 -13.49 -1.80
CA LEU A 252 -8.46 -13.63 -1.84
C LEU A 252 -7.82 -12.60 -2.79
N TYR A 253 -6.64 -12.10 -2.40
CA TYR A 253 -5.81 -11.27 -3.27
C TYR A 253 -5.58 -11.96 -4.62
N GLY A 254 -5.69 -11.19 -5.70
CA GLY A 254 -5.45 -11.67 -7.05
C GLY A 254 -6.64 -12.41 -7.68
N THR A 255 -7.77 -12.56 -6.98
CA THR A 255 -9.03 -13.09 -7.54
C THR A 255 -9.46 -12.23 -8.74
N ASP A 256 -9.85 -12.88 -9.83
CA ASP A 256 -10.17 -12.21 -11.08
C ASP A 256 -11.53 -11.53 -11.05
N ILE A 257 -11.57 -10.31 -11.59
CA ILE A 257 -12.80 -9.55 -11.82
C ILE A 257 -13.24 -9.80 -13.26
N GLU A 258 -14.43 -10.36 -13.43
CA GLU A 258 -14.97 -10.73 -14.74
C GLU A 258 -16.21 -9.93 -15.11
N ARG A 259 -16.59 -9.92 -16.39
CA ARG A 259 -17.82 -9.27 -16.85
C ARG A 259 -19.03 -10.08 -16.41
N PHE A 260 -19.99 -9.44 -15.76
CA PHE A 260 -21.25 -10.08 -15.41
C PHE A 260 -22.12 -10.26 -16.66
N GLN A 261 -22.84 -11.38 -16.73
CA GLN A 261 -23.71 -11.75 -17.84
C GLN A 261 -25.09 -12.10 -17.27
N PRO A 262 -26.20 -11.51 -17.75
CA PRO A 262 -27.52 -11.68 -17.12
C PRO A 262 -27.94 -13.14 -16.90
N GLY A 263 -27.73 -14.02 -17.89
CA GLY A 263 -28.07 -15.44 -17.78
C GLY A 263 -27.27 -16.23 -16.75
N LEU A 264 -26.16 -15.69 -16.24
CA LEU A 264 -25.39 -16.35 -15.18
C LEU A 264 -26.11 -16.30 -13.82
N LEU A 265 -27.00 -15.33 -13.61
CA LEU A 265 -27.78 -15.25 -12.36
C LEU A 265 -28.65 -16.49 -12.18
N GLU A 266 -29.31 -16.93 -13.25
CA GLU A 266 -30.11 -18.15 -13.27
C GLU A 266 -29.24 -19.39 -13.00
N THR A 267 -28.05 -19.47 -13.62
CA THR A 267 -27.08 -20.56 -13.37
C THR A 267 -26.63 -20.64 -11.91
N ILE A 268 -26.31 -19.48 -11.31
CA ILE A 268 -25.87 -19.38 -9.90
C ILE A 268 -27.01 -19.78 -8.95
N VAL A 269 -28.21 -19.24 -9.15
CA VAL A 269 -29.37 -19.48 -8.28
C VAL A 269 -29.91 -20.91 -8.39
N GLN A 270 -29.88 -21.50 -9.59
CA GLN A 270 -30.35 -22.87 -9.81
C GLN A 270 -29.31 -23.94 -9.47
N GLY A 271 -28.07 -23.55 -9.11
CA GLY A 271 -26.99 -24.47 -8.76
C GLY A 271 -26.64 -25.44 -9.90
N ALA A 272 -26.79 -24.99 -11.15
CA ALA A 272 -26.79 -25.88 -12.32
C ALA A 272 -25.43 -26.59 -12.48
N THR A 273 -25.47 -27.92 -12.38
CA THR A 273 -24.30 -28.82 -12.39
C THR A 273 -23.70 -29.06 -13.77
N ASP A 274 -24.26 -28.45 -14.82
CA ASP A 274 -23.90 -28.77 -16.20
C ASP A 274 -22.59 -28.11 -16.63
N GLU A 275 -21.73 -28.94 -17.21
CA GLU A 275 -20.39 -28.67 -17.71
C GLU A 275 -20.35 -27.51 -18.72
N HIS A 276 -20.42 -26.28 -18.22
CA HIS A 276 -20.18 -25.11 -19.04
C HIS A 276 -18.73 -25.14 -19.53
N PRO A 277 -18.49 -24.98 -20.84
CA PRO A 277 -17.14 -24.99 -21.36
C PRO A 277 -16.36 -23.87 -20.68
N THR A 278 -15.32 -24.23 -19.94
CA THR A 278 -14.47 -23.35 -19.11
C THR A 278 -13.55 -22.48 -19.97
N ARG A 279 -14.16 -21.75 -20.91
CA ARG A 279 -13.51 -20.75 -21.74
C ARG A 279 -13.06 -19.62 -20.83
N LYS A 280 -11.81 -19.71 -20.34
CA LYS A 280 -11.13 -18.72 -19.50
C LYS A 280 -11.55 -17.31 -19.90
N LYS A 281 -12.46 -16.73 -19.11
CA LYS A 281 -12.97 -15.39 -19.35
C LYS A 281 -11.80 -14.43 -19.15
N LYS A 282 -11.73 -13.41 -19.99
CA LYS A 282 -10.61 -12.47 -19.98
C LYS A 282 -10.80 -11.51 -18.81
N SER A 283 -10.25 -11.89 -17.64
CA SER A 283 -10.09 -11.04 -16.45
C SER A 283 -9.96 -9.56 -16.81
N THR A 284 -10.79 -8.71 -16.22
CA THR A 284 -10.87 -7.26 -16.45
C THR A 284 -10.16 -6.45 -15.36
N GLY A 285 -9.93 -7.07 -14.21
CA GLY A 285 -9.14 -6.56 -13.10
C GLY A 285 -8.83 -7.68 -12.12
N LYS A 286 -8.11 -7.37 -11.04
CA LYS A 286 -7.87 -8.29 -9.92
C LYS A 286 -8.16 -7.61 -8.60
N VAL A 287 -8.91 -8.26 -7.72
CA VAL A 287 -9.15 -7.76 -6.35
C VAL A 287 -7.83 -7.76 -5.60
N ILE A 288 -7.57 -6.70 -4.84
CA ILE A 288 -6.41 -6.60 -3.95
C ILE A 288 -6.85 -6.88 -2.52
N THR A 289 -7.91 -6.22 -2.06
CA THR A 289 -8.39 -6.26 -0.67
C THR A 289 -9.83 -5.73 -0.59
N GLY A 290 -10.60 -6.20 0.38
CA GLY A 290 -11.98 -5.78 0.66
C GLY A 290 -12.27 -5.65 2.15
N VAL A 291 -13.13 -4.71 2.53
CA VAL A 291 -13.64 -4.47 3.88
C VAL A 291 -15.09 -4.00 3.77
N GLY A 292 -16.04 -4.81 4.26
CA GLY A 292 -17.45 -4.48 4.10
C GLY A 292 -17.83 -4.39 2.62
N ASN A 293 -18.53 -3.34 2.20
CA ASN A 293 -18.87 -3.16 0.79
C ASN A 293 -17.81 -2.42 -0.06
N VAL A 294 -16.61 -2.11 0.46
CA VAL A 294 -15.57 -1.37 -0.31
C VAL A 294 -14.22 -2.08 -0.31
N GLY A 295 -13.34 -1.69 -1.23
CA GLY A 295 -11.99 -2.26 -1.32
C GLY A 295 -11.11 -1.57 -2.36
N LEU A 296 -9.99 -2.21 -2.68
CA LEU A 296 -9.10 -1.83 -3.77
C LEU A 296 -8.98 -2.97 -4.78
N ALA A 297 -8.87 -2.63 -6.07
CA ALA A 297 -8.60 -3.57 -7.14
C ALA A 297 -7.68 -2.99 -8.22
N LEU A 298 -6.84 -3.84 -8.80
CA LEU A 298 -6.06 -3.52 -9.99
C LEU A 298 -6.96 -3.63 -11.22
N CYS A 299 -7.56 -2.52 -11.63
CA CYS A 299 -8.56 -2.44 -12.69
C CYS A 299 -7.93 -2.09 -14.05
N ARG A 300 -8.42 -2.69 -15.15
CA ARG A 300 -8.13 -2.17 -16.49
C ARG A 300 -8.97 -0.94 -16.78
N LEU A 301 -8.31 0.21 -16.95
CA LEU A 301 -8.98 1.51 -17.08
C LEU A 301 -10.04 1.51 -18.19
N LYS A 302 -9.68 1.07 -19.40
CA LYS A 302 -10.61 1.05 -20.56
C LYS A 302 -11.79 0.10 -20.45
N GLU A 303 -11.71 -0.88 -19.55
CA GLU A 303 -12.76 -1.88 -19.38
C GLU A 303 -13.67 -1.48 -18.21
N MET A 304 -13.12 -0.95 -17.11
CA MET A 304 -13.83 -0.72 -15.85
C MET A 304 -14.10 0.77 -15.51
N THR A 305 -13.63 1.73 -16.31
CA THR A 305 -13.88 3.17 -16.08
C THR A 305 -14.40 3.85 -17.34
N PRO A 306 -15.31 4.84 -17.22
CA PRO A 306 -15.78 5.63 -18.36
C PRO A 306 -14.65 6.34 -19.11
N SER A 307 -14.80 6.47 -20.42
CA SER A 307 -13.90 7.23 -21.29
C SER A 307 -13.81 8.68 -20.82
N GLY A 308 -12.61 9.12 -20.43
CA GLY A 308 -12.37 10.42 -19.80
C GLY A 308 -11.50 10.38 -18.54
N SER A 309 -11.10 9.21 -18.05
CA SER A 309 -10.26 9.04 -16.86
C SER A 309 -8.75 9.29 -17.06
N GLY A 310 -8.25 9.34 -18.31
CA GLY A 310 -6.87 9.72 -18.64
C GLY A 310 -6.23 8.89 -19.76
N GLU A 311 -5.34 9.51 -20.52
CA GLU A 311 -4.53 8.98 -21.64
C GLU A 311 -5.21 8.00 -22.62
N VAL A 312 -5.63 8.60 -23.75
CA VAL A 312 -6.08 7.99 -25.02
C VAL A 312 -7.55 7.53 -25.03
N ASP A 313 -8.20 7.92 -26.13
CA ASP A 313 -9.60 7.65 -26.43
C ASP A 313 -9.82 6.17 -26.80
N TYR A 314 -10.76 5.49 -26.12
CA TYR A 314 -10.95 4.04 -26.24
C TYR A 314 -12.41 3.61 -26.06
N ASP A 315 -13.05 3.22 -27.17
CA ASP A 315 -14.44 2.74 -27.34
C ASP A 315 -14.84 1.45 -26.58
N SER A 316 -14.07 0.97 -25.59
CA SER A 316 -14.29 -0.34 -24.96
C SER A 316 -15.08 -0.34 -23.65
N PHE A 317 -15.39 0.84 -23.09
CA PHE A 317 -16.29 0.96 -21.94
C PHE A 317 -17.75 1.02 -22.43
N GLN A 318 -18.62 0.22 -21.83
CA GLN A 318 -20.05 0.21 -22.11
C GLN A 318 -20.80 0.69 -20.88
N GLU A 319 -21.63 1.73 -21.02
CA GLU A 319 -22.46 2.20 -19.92
C GLU A 319 -23.49 1.12 -19.52
N GLY A 320 -23.72 0.95 -18.22
CA GLY A 320 -24.52 -0.15 -17.69
C GLY A 320 -23.82 -1.51 -17.65
N GLN A 321 -22.54 -1.61 -18.05
CA GLN A 321 -21.80 -2.86 -17.97
C GLN A 321 -21.43 -3.22 -16.52
N GLU A 322 -21.80 -4.43 -16.10
CA GLU A 322 -21.55 -4.96 -14.77
C GLU A 322 -20.33 -5.89 -14.72
N PHE A 323 -19.74 -6.03 -13.53
CA PHE A 323 -18.64 -6.94 -13.24
C PHE A 323 -18.92 -7.74 -11.98
N MET A 324 -18.27 -8.89 -11.83
CA MET A 324 -18.39 -9.73 -10.65
C MET A 324 -17.04 -10.29 -10.21
N VAL A 325 -17.04 -10.81 -8.99
CA VAL A 325 -15.97 -11.63 -8.42
C VAL A 325 -16.58 -12.95 -7.98
N GLU A 326 -15.86 -14.04 -8.23
CA GLU A 326 -16.20 -15.41 -7.85
C GLU A 326 -15.04 -15.98 -7.01
N TRP A 327 -15.33 -16.56 -5.85
CA TRP A 327 -14.31 -17.17 -4.99
C TRP A 327 -14.87 -18.35 -4.19
N GLY A 328 -13.98 -19.08 -3.51
CA GLY A 328 -14.36 -20.25 -2.72
C GLY A 328 -14.80 -21.44 -3.59
N GLY A 329 -15.59 -22.33 -2.97
CA GLY A 329 -16.01 -23.61 -3.54
C GLY A 329 -14.94 -24.69 -3.59
N ASP A 330 -15.38 -25.92 -3.85
CA ASP A 330 -14.51 -27.09 -4.06
C ASP A 330 -14.00 -27.21 -5.52
N GLU A 331 -13.21 -28.25 -5.82
CA GLU A 331 -12.71 -28.52 -7.18
C GLU A 331 -13.82 -28.77 -8.22
N LYS A 332 -15.05 -29.07 -7.78
CA LYS A 332 -16.24 -29.24 -8.63
C LYS A 332 -17.08 -27.96 -8.72
N GLY A 333 -16.67 -26.88 -8.04
CA GLY A 333 -17.34 -25.59 -8.01
C GLY A 333 -18.55 -25.52 -7.07
N VAL A 334 -18.75 -26.50 -6.21
CA VAL A 334 -19.83 -26.49 -5.21
C VAL A 334 -19.44 -25.56 -4.07
N GLY A 335 -20.34 -24.66 -3.67
CA GLY A 335 -20.10 -23.71 -2.56
C GLY A 335 -19.28 -22.47 -2.94
N LYS A 336 -19.28 -22.08 -4.22
CA LYS A 336 -18.73 -20.80 -4.68
C LYS A 336 -19.58 -19.62 -4.18
N GLU A 337 -18.92 -18.56 -3.74
CA GLU A 337 -19.53 -17.28 -3.43
C GLU A 337 -19.34 -16.31 -4.62
N PHE A 338 -20.31 -15.40 -4.79
CA PHE A 338 -20.35 -14.44 -5.90
C PHE A 338 -20.78 -13.06 -5.39
N VAL A 339 -20.15 -12.01 -5.90
CA VAL A 339 -20.56 -10.62 -5.65
C VAL A 339 -20.37 -9.77 -6.90
N LYS A 340 -21.24 -8.79 -7.14
CA LYS A 340 -20.98 -7.77 -8.17
C LYS A 340 -20.00 -6.71 -7.65
N VAL A 341 -19.23 -6.13 -8.56
CA VAL A 341 -18.22 -5.11 -8.23
C VAL A 341 -18.24 -3.97 -9.23
N ARG A 342 -18.08 -2.73 -8.75
CA ARG A 342 -17.93 -1.53 -9.57
C ARG A 342 -16.66 -0.77 -9.16
N ALA A 343 -15.85 -0.38 -10.14
CA ALA A 343 -14.73 0.51 -9.91
C ALA A 343 -15.17 1.98 -9.96
N PHE A 344 -14.50 2.82 -9.17
CA PHE A 344 -14.66 4.27 -9.17
C PHE A 344 -13.32 4.94 -9.45
N VAL A 345 -13.36 6.15 -10.02
CA VAL A 345 -12.17 6.97 -10.27
C VAL A 345 -12.11 8.03 -9.15
N PRO A 346 -11.08 8.03 -8.29
CA PRO A 346 -10.89 9.07 -7.28
C PRO A 346 -10.80 10.46 -7.91
N GLU A 347 -11.32 11.49 -7.23
CA GLU A 347 -11.26 12.88 -7.72
C GLU A 347 -9.82 13.34 -7.99
N TRP A 348 -8.85 12.92 -7.16
CA TRP A 348 -7.45 13.27 -7.35
C TRP A 348 -6.81 12.62 -8.59
N HIS A 349 -7.34 11.51 -9.13
CA HIS A 349 -6.90 11.00 -10.44
C HIS A 349 -7.28 11.98 -11.56
N LEU A 350 -8.40 12.70 -11.44
CA LEU A 350 -8.86 13.65 -12.44
C LEU A 350 -8.02 14.94 -12.48
N SER A 351 -7.29 15.24 -11.39
CA SER A 351 -6.41 16.41 -11.30
C SER A 351 -4.98 16.17 -11.80
N GLN A 352 -4.58 14.93 -12.08
CA GLN A 352 -3.25 14.57 -12.62
C GLN A 352 -3.20 14.62 -14.17
N LYS A 353 -4.04 15.46 -14.80
CA LYS A 353 -4.18 15.59 -16.26
C LYS A 353 -3.38 16.75 -16.84
#